data_AF-A0A3D4WUA0-F1
#
_entry.id   AF-A0A3D4WUA0-F1
#
_cell.length_a   1.000
_cell.length_b   1.000
_cell.length_c   1.000
_cell.angle_alpha   90.00
_cell.angle_beta   90.00
_cell.angle_gamma   90.00
#
_symmetry.space_group_name_H-M   'P 1'
#
loop_
_entity.id
_entity.type
_entity.pdbx_description
1 polymer ?
#
loop_
_entity_poly.entity_id
_entity_poly.type
_entity_poly.pdbx_seq_one_letter_code
_entity_poly.pdbx_strand_id
1 'polypeptide(L)'
;ADQVTDPTMWTAVQVNIIGTLLAIGDPRGWRQAKLLFTSPNSTGEQLQLRRGCLNVSDSATWLGRHRQARRFIQRARELGDSSHGAYVDVGIETMELILDWMTGQWSGLDRRAEAVARRRDLPRMAMEASFVAGALGLARSGAEAPARLLEDLAGKRPNEASPPVIATSAGLLTRWRLARGDVGAAVRMAEQGLGLVRAKEIWVWGSELTPSAVDAFAKAGRLAEAEDLIREFGAETRDRDAPAAHAAMALCEAVLAEGNKELELAASSFYRARLRFVQLSRTYEAWRALESVGRCRLLAGVDGSGEVASALAGFEQLGAEFDAARCRSLLRQHGVEPPRRGRKRGYGQLLSPREDEVIRLASAGKTNTEIAAALFLSPRTIEQHVARALRKLGLRSRRELLGRSNT
;
A
#
# COMPACT_ATOMS: atom_id res chain seq x y z
N ALA A 1 6.34 -13.88 30.85
CA ALA A 1 7.27 -12.76 31.02
C ALA A 1 7.70 -12.60 32.48
N ASP A 2 6.75 -12.77 33.41
CA ASP A 2 6.91 -12.48 34.84
C ASP A 2 7.91 -13.38 35.60
N GLN A 3 8.49 -14.39 34.94
CA GLN A 3 9.52 -15.27 35.50
C GLN A 3 10.94 -14.99 34.99
N VAL A 4 11.12 -14.03 34.06
CA VAL A 4 12.44 -13.68 33.51
C VAL A 4 13.03 -12.52 34.30
N THR A 5 14.13 -12.77 35.01
CA THR A 5 14.79 -11.78 35.88
C THR A 5 15.91 -11.01 35.18
N ASP A 6 16.49 -11.55 34.10
CA ASP A 6 17.51 -10.86 33.29
C ASP A 6 16.87 -9.78 32.40
N PRO A 7 17.23 -8.49 32.54
CA PRO A 7 16.61 -7.39 31.78
C PRO A 7 16.75 -7.51 30.26
N THR A 8 17.87 -8.07 29.78
CA THR A 8 18.11 -8.27 28.33
C THR A 8 17.19 -9.36 27.77
N MET A 9 17.10 -10.50 28.45
CA MET A 9 16.17 -11.58 28.08
C MET A 9 14.71 -11.15 28.21
N TRP A 10 14.36 -10.40 29.26
CA TRP A 10 13.02 -9.87 29.42
C TRP A 10 12.65 -8.97 28.24
N THR A 11 13.55 -8.07 27.84
CA THR A 11 13.37 -7.20 26.67
C THR A 11 13.20 -8.00 25.39
N ALA A 12 14.03 -9.04 25.19
CA ALA A 12 13.93 -9.93 24.03
C ALA A 12 12.55 -10.63 23.94
N VAL A 13 12.04 -11.11 25.08
CA VAL A 13 10.71 -11.75 25.16
C VAL A 13 9.60 -10.74 24.83
N GLN A 14 9.66 -9.53 25.40
CA GLN A 14 8.65 -8.51 25.14
C GLN A 14 8.63 -8.06 23.67
N VAL A 15 9.81 -7.88 23.07
CA VAL A 15 9.95 -7.57 21.65
C VAL A 15 9.27 -8.61 20.76
N ASN A 16 9.46 -9.90 21.06
CA ASN A 16 8.83 -10.98 20.31
C ASN A 16 7.32 -11.01 20.49
N ILE A 17 6.81 -10.83 21.73
CA ILE A 17 5.36 -10.77 22.00
C ILE A 17 4.72 -9.63 21.21
N ILE A 18 5.32 -8.44 21.23
CA ILE A 18 4.83 -7.28 20.48
C ILE A 18 4.82 -7.60 18.98
N GLY A 19 5.92 -8.15 18.45
CA GLY A 19 6.02 -8.54 17.05
C GLY A 19 4.93 -9.52 16.63
N THR A 20 4.68 -10.56 17.43
CA THR A 20 3.63 -11.55 17.16
C THR A 20 2.22 -10.94 17.19
N LEU A 21 1.92 -10.10 18.19
CA LEU A 21 0.63 -9.40 18.26
C LEU A 21 0.40 -8.51 17.04
N LEU A 22 1.42 -7.73 16.64
CA LEU A 22 1.30 -6.85 15.48
C LEU A 22 1.26 -7.62 14.15
N ALA A 23 1.97 -8.75 14.03
CA ALA A 23 1.95 -9.56 12.82
C ALA A 23 0.54 -10.07 12.46
N ILE A 24 -0.35 -10.19 13.45
CA ILE A 24 -1.76 -10.58 13.28
C ILE A 24 -2.75 -9.40 13.39
N GLY A 25 -2.25 -8.16 13.45
CA GLY A 25 -3.09 -6.97 13.58
C GLY A 25 -3.77 -6.79 14.93
N ASP A 26 -3.25 -7.38 16.02
CA ASP A 26 -3.80 -7.20 17.36
C ASP A 26 -3.40 -5.83 17.96
N PRO A 27 -4.36 -4.95 18.30
CA PRO A 27 -4.07 -3.62 18.82
C PRO A 27 -3.37 -3.61 20.19
N ARG A 28 -3.33 -4.73 20.93
CA ARG A 28 -2.52 -4.87 22.16
C ARG A 28 -1.04 -4.66 21.89
N GLY A 29 -0.56 -5.05 20.72
CA GLY A 29 0.85 -4.87 20.34
C GLY A 29 1.28 -3.41 20.38
N TRP A 30 0.43 -2.48 19.92
CA TRP A 30 0.72 -1.04 19.96
C TRP A 30 0.79 -0.48 21.37
N ARG A 31 -0.09 -0.96 22.26
CA ARG A 31 -0.09 -0.53 23.67
C ARG A 31 1.20 -0.95 24.37
N GLN A 32 1.65 -2.18 24.13
CA GLN A 32 2.91 -2.69 24.67
C GLN A 32 4.14 -2.01 24.04
N ALA A 33 4.13 -1.78 22.73
CA ALA A 33 5.21 -1.07 22.05
C ALA A 33 5.43 0.35 22.61
N LYS A 34 4.36 1.06 22.97
CA LYS A 34 4.48 2.40 23.58
C LYS A 34 5.27 2.38 24.90
N LEU A 35 5.22 1.27 25.64
CA LEU A 35 5.85 1.13 26.95
C LEU A 35 7.28 0.60 26.85
N LEU A 36 7.56 -0.30 25.90
CA LEU A 36 8.85 -0.99 25.82
C LEU A 36 9.96 -0.18 25.13
N PHE A 37 9.65 0.56 24.07
CA PHE A 37 10.67 1.20 23.23
C PHE A 37 11.17 2.54 23.78
N THR A 38 11.57 2.54 25.06
CA THR A 38 12.19 3.66 25.79
C THR A 38 13.72 3.64 25.63
N SER A 39 14.45 4.40 26.44
CA SER A 39 15.92 4.37 26.48
C SER A 39 16.42 3.03 27.07
N PRO A 40 17.40 2.36 26.45
CA PRO A 40 17.99 1.13 26.99
C PRO A 40 18.89 1.40 28.19
N ASN A 41 18.99 0.45 29.12
CA ASN A 41 19.92 0.55 30.27
C ASN A 41 21.24 -0.22 30.04
N SER A 42 21.33 -0.99 28.97
CA SER A 42 22.50 -1.81 28.63
C SER A 42 22.64 -2.00 27.12
N THR A 43 23.85 -2.39 26.66
CA THR A 43 24.10 -2.73 25.25
C THR A 43 23.28 -3.95 24.80
N GLY A 44 23.01 -4.90 25.71
CA GLY A 44 22.14 -6.05 25.45
C GLY A 44 20.70 -5.62 25.16
N GLU A 45 20.12 -4.78 26.03
CA GLU A 45 18.79 -4.19 25.81
C GLU A 45 18.73 -3.36 24.54
N GLN A 46 19.74 -2.53 24.28
CA GLN A 46 19.84 -1.72 23.07
C GLN A 46 19.73 -2.58 21.81
N LEU A 47 20.46 -3.70 21.72
CA LEU A 47 20.38 -4.63 20.60
C LEU A 47 18.97 -5.23 20.45
N GLN A 48 18.34 -5.65 21.55
CA GLN A 48 16.99 -6.22 21.49
C GLN A 48 15.94 -5.19 21.07
N LEU A 49 16.02 -3.96 21.59
CA LEU A 49 15.14 -2.85 21.17
C LEU A 49 15.35 -2.50 19.69
N ARG A 50 16.59 -2.52 19.18
CA ARG A 50 16.84 -2.32 17.74
C ARG A 50 16.17 -3.40 16.90
N ARG A 51 16.32 -4.68 17.26
CA ARG A 51 15.62 -5.80 16.59
C ARG A 51 14.10 -5.65 16.69
N GLY A 52 13.59 -5.22 17.83
CA GLY A 52 12.16 -4.99 18.01
C GLY A 52 11.62 -3.87 17.13
N CYS A 53 12.40 -2.81 16.90
CA CYS A 53 12.01 -1.75 15.98
C CYS A 53 11.82 -2.31 14.56
N LEU A 54 12.68 -3.24 14.13
CA LEU A 54 12.51 -3.92 12.84
C LEU A 54 11.20 -4.71 12.78
N ASN A 55 10.94 -5.58 13.76
CA ASN A 55 9.71 -6.40 13.80
C ASN A 55 8.44 -5.54 13.79
N VAL A 56 8.44 -4.46 14.58
CA VAL A 56 7.32 -3.51 14.64
C VAL A 56 7.19 -2.78 13.31
N SER A 57 8.29 -2.33 12.70
CA SER A 57 8.26 -1.63 11.42
C SER A 57 7.79 -2.50 10.26
N ASP A 58 8.17 -3.79 10.23
CA ASP A 58 7.70 -4.77 9.25
C ASP A 58 6.18 -4.93 9.36
N SER A 59 5.70 -5.27 10.55
CA SER A 59 4.26 -5.41 10.81
C SER A 59 3.49 -4.13 10.49
N ALA A 60 4.01 -2.97 10.91
CA ALA A 60 3.42 -1.67 10.63
C ALA A 60 3.27 -1.40 9.12
N THR A 61 4.27 -1.81 8.34
CA THR A 61 4.29 -1.62 6.88
C THR A 61 3.16 -2.42 6.23
N TRP A 62 3.08 -3.73 6.52
CA TRP A 62 2.05 -4.60 5.97
C TRP A 62 0.63 -4.25 6.45
N LEU A 63 0.46 -3.83 7.71
CA LEU A 63 -0.82 -3.38 8.24
C LEU A 63 -1.30 -2.04 7.66
N GLY A 64 -0.46 -1.27 6.97
CA GLY A 64 -0.79 0.08 6.47
C GLY A 64 -0.59 1.19 7.51
N ARG A 65 0.11 0.91 8.61
CA ARG A 65 0.52 1.88 9.64
C ARG A 65 1.86 2.53 9.26
N HIS A 66 1.95 3.08 8.05
CA HIS A 66 3.19 3.58 7.45
C HIS A 66 3.90 4.69 8.25
N ARG A 67 3.14 5.55 8.94
CA ARG A 67 3.72 6.58 9.81
C ARG A 67 4.43 5.96 11.02
N GLN A 68 3.82 4.92 11.60
CA GLN A 68 4.43 4.15 12.68
C GLN A 68 5.66 3.39 12.16
N ALA A 69 5.58 2.77 10.99
CA ALA A 69 6.72 2.10 10.35
C ALA A 69 7.95 3.01 10.26
N ARG A 70 7.80 4.22 9.70
CA ARG A 70 8.89 5.21 9.61
C ARG A 70 9.45 5.60 10.98
N ARG A 71 8.60 5.79 11.97
CA ARG A 71 9.03 6.14 13.34
C ARG A 71 9.89 5.04 13.97
N PHE A 72 9.50 3.78 13.81
CA PHE A 72 10.28 2.67 14.34
C PHE A 72 11.58 2.43 13.57
N ILE A 73 11.58 2.62 12.24
CA ILE A 73 12.81 2.62 11.43
C ILE A 73 13.78 3.71 11.93
N GLN A 74 13.27 4.94 12.15
CA GLN A 74 14.07 6.03 12.71
C GLN A 74 14.60 5.69 14.11
N ARG A 75 13.74 5.14 14.98
CA ARG A 75 14.14 4.74 16.33
C ARG A 75 15.24 3.67 16.31
N ALA A 76 15.18 2.71 15.39
CA ALA A 76 16.21 1.69 15.23
C ALA A 76 17.60 2.28 14.92
N ARG A 77 17.64 3.42 14.19
CA ARG A 77 18.86 4.17 13.89
C ARG A 77 19.35 4.99 15.07
N GLU A 78 18.44 5.68 15.75
CA GLU A 78 18.77 6.49 16.95
C GLU A 78 19.35 5.66 18.08
N LEU A 79 18.93 4.41 18.19
CA LEU A 79 19.50 3.45 19.13
C LEU A 79 20.96 3.11 18.82
N GLY A 80 21.55 3.58 17.71
CA GLY A 80 23.00 3.54 17.45
C GLY A 80 23.58 2.16 17.17
N ASP A 81 24.86 2.13 16.80
CA ASP A 81 25.54 0.87 16.47
C ASP A 81 25.86 0.05 17.73
N SER A 82 25.74 -1.27 17.60
CA SER A 82 26.24 -2.24 18.57
C SER A 82 27.35 -2.98 17.84
N SER A 83 28.48 -3.28 18.49
CA SER A 83 29.74 -3.76 17.88
C SER A 83 29.65 -5.00 16.96
N HIS A 84 28.46 -5.57 16.73
CA HIS A 84 28.13 -6.72 15.90
C HIS A 84 26.85 -6.48 15.02
N GLY A 85 26.51 -5.24 14.67
CA GLY A 85 25.19 -4.79 14.18
C GLY A 85 24.82 -4.99 12.70
N ALA A 86 25.70 -5.54 11.86
CA ALA A 86 25.53 -5.55 10.39
C ALA A 86 24.19 -6.15 9.90
N TYR A 87 23.66 -7.17 10.59
CA TYR A 87 22.34 -7.75 10.28
C TYR A 87 21.20 -6.75 10.48
N VAL A 88 21.25 -6.00 11.60
CA VAL A 88 20.21 -5.04 11.96
C VAL A 88 20.24 -3.85 11.01
N ASP A 89 21.41 -3.36 10.63
CA ASP A 89 21.54 -2.22 9.73
C ASP A 89 20.98 -2.52 8.32
N VAL A 90 21.32 -3.69 7.77
CA VAL A 90 20.74 -4.15 6.50
C VAL A 90 19.24 -4.44 6.67
N GLY A 91 18.82 -4.90 7.85
CA GLY A 91 17.40 -5.02 8.19
C GLY A 91 16.66 -3.67 8.13
N ILE A 92 17.25 -2.59 8.67
CA ILE A 92 16.69 -1.23 8.59
C ILE A 92 16.54 -0.82 7.13
N GLU A 93 17.59 -0.99 6.32
CA GLU A 93 17.54 -0.68 4.89
C GLU A 93 16.45 -1.49 4.17
N THR A 94 16.32 -2.79 4.47
CA THR A 94 15.32 -3.68 3.87
C THR A 94 13.88 -3.23 4.21
N MET A 95 13.62 -2.84 5.46
CA MET A 95 12.31 -2.33 5.87
C MET A 95 11.94 -1.04 5.15
N GLU A 96 12.92 -0.16 4.90
CA GLU A 96 12.71 1.03 4.09
C GLU A 96 12.41 0.71 2.64
N LEU A 97 13.09 -0.27 2.04
CA LEU A 97 12.82 -0.68 0.66
C LEU A 97 11.34 -1.07 0.47
N ILE A 98 10.81 -1.91 1.36
CA ILE A 98 9.41 -2.36 1.31
C ILE A 98 8.48 -1.17 1.54
N LEU A 99 8.76 -0.32 2.53
CA LEU A 99 7.93 0.84 2.85
C LEU A 99 7.93 1.90 1.73
N ASP A 100 9.08 2.13 1.10
CA ASP A 100 9.22 3.04 -0.04
C ASP A 100 8.49 2.51 -1.26
N TRP A 101 8.55 1.19 -1.51
CA TRP A 101 7.72 0.54 -2.52
C TRP A 101 6.23 0.77 -2.26
N MET A 102 5.74 0.44 -1.06
CA MET A 102 4.32 0.59 -0.69
C MET A 102 3.82 2.03 -0.74
N THR A 103 4.70 3.00 -0.46
CA THR A 103 4.31 4.42 -0.39
C THR A 103 4.52 5.18 -1.71
N GLY A 104 5.05 4.52 -2.74
CA GLY A 104 5.32 5.14 -4.04
C GLY A 104 6.60 6.00 -4.07
N GLN A 105 7.50 5.85 -3.10
CA GLN A 105 8.78 6.55 -3.05
C GLN A 105 9.84 5.80 -3.87
N TRP A 106 9.61 5.66 -5.19
CA TRP A 106 10.40 4.76 -6.04
C TRP A 106 11.70 5.36 -6.60
N SER A 107 12.03 6.60 -6.25
CA SER A 107 13.25 7.27 -6.72
C SER A 107 14.50 6.54 -6.19
N GLY A 108 15.32 6.01 -7.10
CA GLY A 108 16.53 5.25 -6.77
C GLY A 108 16.29 3.92 -6.03
N LEU A 109 15.04 3.47 -5.94
CA LEU A 109 14.65 2.28 -5.19
C LEU A 109 15.17 0.99 -5.84
N ASP A 110 15.25 0.96 -7.17
CA ASP A 110 15.86 -0.11 -7.97
C ASP A 110 17.30 -0.38 -7.54
N ARG A 111 18.15 0.64 -7.55
CA ARG A 111 19.58 0.53 -7.21
C ARG A 111 19.78 0.05 -5.77
N ARG A 112 18.97 0.58 -4.83
CA ARG A 112 19.04 0.19 -3.41
C ARG A 112 18.60 -1.25 -3.21
N ALA A 113 17.49 -1.66 -3.82
CA ALA A 113 17.00 -3.04 -3.75
C ALA A 113 18.00 -4.02 -4.35
N GLU A 114 18.59 -3.71 -5.50
CA GLU A 114 19.63 -4.54 -6.11
C GLU A 114 20.89 -4.67 -5.25
N ALA A 115 21.28 -3.61 -4.54
CA ALA A 115 22.44 -3.64 -3.65
C ALA A 115 22.22 -4.64 -2.49
N VAL A 116 21.05 -4.59 -1.85
CA VAL A 116 20.69 -5.53 -0.77
C VAL A 116 20.48 -6.94 -1.31
N ALA A 117 19.84 -7.10 -2.47
CA ALA A 117 19.60 -8.41 -3.09
C ALA A 117 20.88 -9.21 -3.41
N ARG A 118 22.03 -8.53 -3.57
CA ARG A 118 23.34 -9.19 -3.80
C ARG A 118 24.01 -9.74 -2.53
N ARG A 119 23.46 -9.48 -1.33
CA ARG A 119 24.03 -9.89 -0.04
C ARG A 119 23.79 -11.36 0.28
N ARG A 120 24.71 -12.22 -0.18
CA ARG A 120 24.66 -13.68 0.04
C ARG A 120 24.83 -14.08 1.51
N ASP A 121 25.44 -13.22 2.31
CA ASP A 121 25.61 -13.37 3.75
C ASP A 121 24.31 -13.16 4.54
N LEU A 122 23.30 -12.54 3.92
CA LEU A 122 22.01 -12.19 4.55
C LEU A 122 20.83 -12.63 3.67
N PRO A 123 20.61 -13.96 3.52
CA PRO A 123 19.67 -14.51 2.55
C PRO A 123 18.23 -14.03 2.73
N ARG A 124 17.78 -13.79 3.97
CA ARG A 124 16.44 -13.25 4.24
C ARG A 124 16.26 -11.83 3.71
N MET A 125 17.20 -10.94 4.00
CA MET A 125 17.17 -9.54 3.55
C MET A 125 17.31 -9.46 2.03
N ALA A 126 18.21 -10.27 1.45
CA ALA A 126 18.37 -10.34 0.01
C ALA A 126 17.07 -10.76 -0.70
N MET A 127 16.29 -11.66 -0.08
CA MET A 127 15.02 -12.12 -0.62
C MET A 127 13.91 -11.06 -0.54
N GLU A 128 13.80 -10.35 0.58
CA GLU A 128 12.87 -9.22 0.71
C GLU A 128 13.22 -8.06 -0.23
N ALA A 129 14.52 -7.81 -0.47
CA ALA A 129 14.95 -6.85 -1.48
C ALA A 129 14.67 -7.32 -2.92
N SER A 130 14.79 -8.63 -3.17
CA SER A 130 14.41 -9.23 -4.47
C SER A 130 12.91 -9.10 -4.76
N PHE A 131 12.06 -9.17 -3.72
CA PHE A 131 10.64 -8.85 -3.84
C PHE A 131 10.43 -7.41 -4.34
N VAL A 132 11.10 -6.43 -3.73
CA VAL A 132 10.99 -5.02 -4.15
C VAL A 132 11.47 -4.83 -5.59
N ALA A 133 12.59 -5.46 -5.97
CA ALA A 133 13.08 -5.43 -7.34
C ALA A 133 12.08 -6.04 -8.35
N GLY A 134 11.50 -7.20 -8.02
CA GLY A 134 10.47 -7.86 -8.84
C GLY A 134 9.21 -7.01 -8.97
N ALA A 135 8.70 -6.49 -7.87
CA ALA A 135 7.48 -5.67 -7.84
C ALA A 135 7.65 -4.36 -8.62
N LEU A 136 8.77 -3.66 -8.44
CA LEU A 136 9.10 -2.43 -9.16
C LEU A 136 9.32 -2.72 -10.66
N GLY A 137 10.07 -3.77 -10.99
CA GLY A 137 10.31 -4.17 -12.38
C GLY A 137 9.02 -4.53 -13.12
N LEU A 138 8.09 -5.21 -12.44
CA LEU A 138 6.79 -5.57 -13.00
C LEU A 138 5.94 -4.33 -13.27
N ALA A 139 5.87 -3.37 -12.35
CA ALA A 139 5.14 -2.11 -12.56
C ALA A 139 5.78 -1.26 -13.68
N ARG A 140 7.10 -1.26 -13.80
CA ARG A 140 7.85 -0.50 -14.82
C ARG A 140 7.78 -1.09 -16.22
N SER A 141 7.68 -2.40 -16.37
CA SER A 141 7.85 -3.03 -17.69
C SER A 141 6.78 -4.07 -18.04
N GLY A 142 6.16 -4.69 -17.04
CA GLY A 142 5.32 -5.87 -17.24
C GLY A 142 6.06 -7.06 -17.86
N ALA A 143 7.39 -7.04 -17.87
CA ALA A 143 8.20 -8.07 -18.49
C ALA A 143 8.24 -9.37 -17.66
N GLU A 144 8.58 -10.46 -18.33
CA GLU A 144 8.68 -11.81 -17.74
C GLU A 144 9.80 -11.92 -16.69
N ALA A 145 10.91 -11.17 -16.84
CA ALA A 145 12.04 -11.30 -15.93
C ALA A 145 11.72 -10.87 -14.48
N PRO A 146 11.11 -9.69 -14.23
CA PRO A 146 10.60 -9.35 -12.91
C PRO A 146 9.50 -10.30 -12.40
N ALA A 147 8.65 -10.83 -13.29
CA ALA A 147 7.62 -11.79 -12.92
C ALA A 147 8.24 -13.10 -12.38
N ARG A 148 9.29 -13.62 -13.02
CA ARG A 148 10.01 -14.82 -12.55
C ARG A 148 10.60 -14.67 -11.15
N LEU A 149 11.08 -13.49 -10.79
CA LEU A 149 11.55 -13.21 -9.42
C LEU A 149 10.41 -13.37 -8.40
N LEU A 150 9.23 -12.83 -8.74
CA LEU A 150 8.04 -12.95 -7.89
C LEU A 150 7.49 -14.38 -7.89
N GLU A 151 7.63 -15.15 -8.98
CA GLU A 151 7.21 -16.55 -9.05
C GLU A 151 8.04 -17.43 -8.10
N ASP A 152 9.37 -17.24 -8.06
CA ASP A 152 10.24 -17.92 -7.09
C ASP A 152 9.83 -17.60 -5.64
N LEU A 153 9.50 -16.33 -5.37
CA LEU A 153 9.04 -15.87 -4.05
C LEU A 153 7.68 -16.45 -3.67
N ALA A 154 6.71 -16.43 -4.59
CA ALA A 154 5.39 -16.99 -4.36
C ALA A 154 5.41 -18.51 -4.12
N GLY A 155 6.42 -19.20 -4.65
CA GLY A 155 6.67 -20.63 -4.45
C GLY A 155 7.36 -21.00 -3.13
N LYS A 156 7.82 -20.03 -2.32
CA LYS A 156 8.51 -20.30 -1.05
C LYS A 156 7.54 -20.76 0.04
N ARG A 157 8.08 -21.49 1.01
CA ARG A 157 7.40 -21.85 2.26
C ARG A 157 7.52 -20.71 3.30
N PRO A 158 6.64 -20.66 4.32
CA PRO A 158 6.66 -19.62 5.36
C PRO A 158 7.93 -19.51 6.21
N ASN A 159 8.76 -20.56 6.23
CA ASN A 159 10.06 -20.56 6.89
C ASN A 159 11.21 -20.12 5.96
N GLU A 160 10.96 -20.05 4.65
CA GLU A 160 11.92 -19.61 3.65
C GLU A 160 11.77 -18.11 3.40
N ALA A 161 10.55 -17.61 3.21
CA ALA A 161 10.27 -16.18 3.01
C ALA A 161 9.17 -15.66 3.94
N SER A 162 9.13 -14.34 4.14
CA SER A 162 8.11 -13.68 4.95
C SER A 162 6.71 -13.91 4.35
N PRO A 163 5.72 -14.41 5.12
CA PRO A 163 4.39 -14.72 4.57
C PRO A 163 3.69 -13.56 3.84
N PRO A 164 3.74 -12.29 4.33
CA PRO A 164 3.25 -11.15 3.55
C PRO A 164 3.93 -11.01 2.17
N VAL A 165 5.25 -11.23 2.07
CA VAL A 165 5.97 -11.16 0.79
C VAL A 165 5.49 -12.26 -0.17
N ILE A 166 5.28 -13.48 0.34
CA ILE A 166 4.76 -14.60 -0.47
C ILE A 166 3.36 -14.27 -1.00
N ALA A 167 2.45 -13.86 -0.10
CA ALA A 167 1.07 -13.51 -0.46
C ALA A 167 1.00 -12.33 -1.42
N THR A 168 1.78 -11.27 -1.17
CA THR A 168 1.84 -10.10 -2.06
C THR A 168 2.42 -10.45 -3.42
N SER A 169 3.47 -11.29 -3.49
CA SER A 169 4.01 -11.76 -4.77
C SER A 169 2.95 -12.50 -5.59
N ALA A 170 2.19 -13.40 -4.97
CA ALA A 170 1.06 -14.07 -5.60
C ALA A 170 -0.02 -13.08 -6.06
N GLY A 171 -0.33 -12.05 -5.26
CA GLY A 171 -1.26 -10.98 -5.62
C GLY A 171 -0.81 -10.19 -6.86
N LEU A 172 0.46 -9.75 -6.88
CA LEU A 172 1.04 -9.02 -8.01
C LEU A 172 1.02 -9.86 -9.30
N LEU A 173 1.39 -11.14 -9.21
CA LEU A 173 1.39 -12.07 -10.34
C LEU A 173 -0.02 -12.36 -10.84
N THR A 174 -0.99 -12.52 -9.93
CA THR A 174 -2.41 -12.69 -10.29
C THR A 174 -2.87 -11.53 -11.17
N ARG A 175 -2.62 -10.28 -10.74
CA ARG A 175 -2.99 -9.09 -11.53
C ARG A 175 -2.27 -9.05 -12.88
N TRP A 176 -0.99 -9.38 -12.90
CA TRP A 176 -0.20 -9.36 -14.13
C TRP A 176 -0.68 -10.42 -15.14
N ARG A 177 -1.04 -11.62 -14.68
CA ARG A 177 -1.67 -12.67 -15.51
C ARG A 177 -3.02 -12.22 -16.07
N LEU A 178 -3.87 -11.60 -15.24
CA LEU A 178 -5.15 -11.02 -15.70
C LEU A 178 -4.95 -9.94 -16.77
N ALA A 179 -3.96 -9.06 -16.60
CA ALA A 179 -3.65 -8.02 -17.58
C ALA A 179 -3.19 -8.59 -18.94
N ARG A 180 -2.72 -9.84 -18.97
CA ARG A 180 -2.31 -10.58 -20.18
C ARG A 180 -3.42 -11.49 -20.72
N GLY A 181 -4.60 -11.49 -20.10
CA GLY A 181 -5.72 -12.35 -20.49
C GLY A 181 -5.58 -13.82 -20.04
N ASP A 182 -4.57 -14.16 -19.25
CA ASP A 182 -4.36 -15.52 -18.74
C ASP A 182 -5.14 -15.74 -17.44
N VAL A 183 -6.47 -15.81 -17.56
CA VAL A 183 -7.40 -15.96 -16.42
C VAL A 183 -7.13 -17.26 -15.66
N GLY A 184 -6.86 -18.36 -16.36
CA GLY A 184 -6.59 -19.65 -15.74
C GLY A 184 -5.32 -19.66 -14.87
N ALA A 185 -4.22 -19.06 -15.34
CA ALA A 185 -3.03 -18.92 -14.50
C ALA A 185 -3.21 -17.92 -13.36
N ALA A 186 -3.99 -16.85 -13.57
CA ALA A 186 -4.32 -15.92 -12.50
C ALA A 186 -5.06 -16.61 -11.35
N VAL A 187 -6.06 -17.44 -11.66
CA VAL A 187 -6.80 -18.24 -10.68
C VAL A 187 -5.88 -19.17 -9.89
N ARG A 188 -5.02 -19.95 -10.57
CA ARG A 188 -4.08 -20.86 -9.89
C ARG A 188 -3.13 -20.13 -8.95
N MET A 189 -2.62 -18.98 -9.39
CA MET A 189 -1.73 -18.14 -8.57
C MET A 189 -2.47 -17.57 -7.35
N ALA A 190 -3.72 -17.11 -7.53
CA ALA A 190 -4.56 -16.65 -6.44
C ALA A 190 -4.83 -17.75 -5.41
N GLU A 191 -5.21 -18.95 -5.86
CA GLU A 191 -5.49 -20.11 -5.00
C GLU A 191 -4.24 -20.54 -4.21
N GLN A 192 -3.06 -20.57 -4.84
CA GLN A 192 -1.80 -20.86 -4.17
C GLN A 192 -1.53 -19.88 -3.01
N GLY A 193 -1.67 -18.57 -3.27
CA GLY A 193 -1.48 -17.55 -2.24
C GLY A 193 -2.54 -17.64 -1.12
N LEU A 194 -3.80 -17.91 -1.47
CA LEU A 194 -4.89 -18.05 -0.50
C LEU A 194 -4.70 -19.29 0.36
N GLY A 195 -4.13 -20.36 -0.18
CA GLY A 195 -3.77 -21.56 0.57
C GLY A 195 -2.84 -21.26 1.74
N LEU A 196 -1.85 -20.37 1.55
CA LEU A 196 -1.00 -19.88 2.64
C LEU A 196 -1.80 -19.13 3.72
N VAL A 197 -2.61 -18.16 3.30
CA VAL A 197 -3.38 -17.30 4.23
C VAL A 197 -4.36 -18.14 5.05
N ARG A 198 -5.09 -19.05 4.40
CA ARG A 198 -6.02 -19.98 5.05
C ARG A 198 -5.32 -20.95 6.00
N ALA A 199 -4.20 -21.55 5.58
CA ALA A 199 -3.46 -22.48 6.44
C ALA A 199 -2.87 -21.82 7.69
N LYS A 200 -2.69 -20.50 7.68
CA LYS A 200 -2.17 -19.72 8.81
C LYS A 200 -3.24 -19.01 9.61
N GLU A 201 -4.44 -18.85 9.06
CA GLU A 201 -5.56 -18.09 9.65
C GLU A 201 -5.17 -16.63 9.99
N ILE A 202 -4.22 -16.06 9.24
CA ILE A 202 -3.73 -14.69 9.44
C ILE A 202 -4.06 -13.88 8.18
N TRP A 203 -5.32 -13.45 8.10
CA TRP A 203 -5.89 -12.81 6.91
C TRP A 203 -5.31 -11.44 6.58
N VAL A 204 -4.76 -10.73 7.57
CA VAL A 204 -4.11 -9.43 7.33
C VAL A 204 -2.92 -9.54 6.36
N TRP A 205 -2.28 -10.71 6.24
CA TRP A 205 -1.22 -10.96 5.26
C TRP A 205 -1.75 -11.04 3.82
N GLY A 206 -3.03 -11.33 3.64
CA GLY A 206 -3.70 -11.40 2.34
C GLY A 206 -4.09 -10.04 1.75
N SER A 207 -3.82 -8.92 2.42
CA SER A 207 -4.33 -7.59 2.01
C SER A 207 -4.02 -7.20 0.56
N GLU A 208 -2.87 -7.58 0.01
CA GLU A 208 -2.53 -7.33 -1.41
C GLU A 208 -3.03 -8.41 -2.38
N LEU A 209 -3.28 -9.60 -1.86
CA LEU A 209 -3.69 -10.79 -2.61
C LEU A 209 -5.19 -10.81 -2.85
N THR A 210 -5.98 -10.64 -1.78
CA THR A 210 -7.43 -10.86 -1.78
C THR A 210 -8.15 -10.09 -2.90
N PRO A 211 -7.90 -8.77 -3.13
CA PRO A 211 -8.58 -8.07 -4.21
C PRO A 211 -8.27 -8.63 -5.60
N SER A 212 -7.04 -9.12 -5.80
CA SER A 212 -6.60 -9.71 -7.07
C SER A 212 -7.18 -11.11 -7.27
N ALA A 213 -7.35 -11.87 -6.19
CA ALA A 213 -8.02 -13.16 -6.19
C ALA A 213 -9.52 -13.02 -6.51
N VAL A 214 -10.19 -12.03 -5.91
CA VAL A 214 -11.58 -11.67 -6.23
C VAL A 214 -11.72 -11.30 -7.71
N ASP A 215 -10.80 -10.50 -8.27
CA ASP A 215 -10.81 -10.16 -9.71
C ASP A 215 -10.61 -11.41 -10.58
N ALA A 216 -9.71 -12.31 -10.17
CA ALA A 216 -9.46 -13.56 -10.90
C ALA A 216 -10.68 -14.49 -10.89
N PHE A 217 -11.33 -14.66 -9.74
CA PHE A 217 -12.56 -15.45 -9.63
C PHE A 217 -13.71 -14.83 -10.40
N ALA A 218 -13.93 -13.52 -10.29
CA ALA A 218 -14.95 -12.81 -11.05
C ALA A 218 -14.75 -12.97 -12.58
N LYS A 219 -13.52 -12.78 -13.08
CA LYS A 219 -13.19 -12.96 -14.50
C LYS A 219 -13.27 -14.40 -14.98
N ALA A 220 -13.13 -15.37 -14.08
CA ALA A 220 -13.36 -16.78 -14.35
C ALA A 220 -14.85 -17.18 -14.29
N GLY A 221 -15.76 -16.25 -13.99
CA GLY A 221 -17.19 -16.54 -13.79
C GLY A 221 -17.52 -17.21 -12.44
N ARG A 222 -16.55 -17.29 -11.52
CA ARG A 222 -16.66 -17.90 -10.18
C ARG A 222 -17.14 -16.88 -9.15
N LEU A 223 -18.27 -16.23 -9.41
CA LEU A 223 -18.76 -15.11 -8.58
C LEU A 223 -19.12 -15.53 -7.14
N ALA A 224 -19.71 -16.71 -6.96
CA ALA A 224 -20.01 -17.24 -5.62
C ALA A 224 -18.74 -17.38 -4.76
N GLU A 225 -17.64 -17.86 -5.36
CA GLU A 225 -16.36 -18.01 -4.66
C GLU A 225 -15.69 -16.67 -4.38
N ALA A 226 -15.89 -15.68 -5.25
CA ALA A 226 -15.48 -14.31 -4.99
C ALA A 226 -16.22 -13.71 -3.79
N GLU A 227 -17.54 -13.91 -3.70
CA GLU A 227 -18.37 -13.47 -2.57
C GLU A 227 -17.99 -14.17 -1.25
N ASP A 228 -17.76 -15.48 -1.30
CA ASP A 228 -17.33 -16.26 -0.14
C ASP A 228 -15.97 -15.78 0.37
N LEU A 229 -15.02 -15.51 -0.53
CA LEU A 229 -13.71 -14.95 -0.17
C LEU A 229 -13.83 -13.56 0.47
N ILE A 230 -14.71 -12.70 -0.02
CA ILE A 230 -14.98 -11.39 0.57
C ILE A 230 -15.55 -11.53 1.98
N ARG A 231 -16.48 -12.47 2.18
CA ARG A 231 -17.08 -12.74 3.49
C ARG A 231 -16.05 -13.26 4.49
N GLU A 232 -15.21 -14.21 4.07
CA GLU A 232 -14.12 -14.79 4.85
C GLU A 232 -13.10 -13.71 5.25
N PHE A 233 -12.58 -12.96 4.28
CA PHE A 233 -11.63 -11.88 4.54
C PHE A 233 -12.21 -10.78 5.43
N GLY A 234 -13.46 -10.40 5.20
CA GLY A 234 -14.17 -9.39 5.99
C GLY A 234 -14.39 -9.81 7.43
N ALA A 235 -14.78 -11.06 7.68
CA ALA A 235 -14.98 -11.59 9.04
C ALA A 235 -13.67 -11.56 9.84
N GLU A 236 -12.57 -11.98 9.21
CA GLU A 236 -11.28 -12.17 9.88
C GLU A 236 -10.47 -10.87 10.07
N THR A 237 -10.78 -9.81 9.31
CA THR A 237 -10.03 -8.55 9.35
C THR A 237 -10.80 -7.37 9.96
N ARG A 238 -12.12 -7.50 10.21
CA ARG A 238 -12.97 -6.42 10.75
C ARG A 238 -12.40 -5.82 12.03
N ASP A 239 -12.10 -6.67 13.01
CA ASP A 239 -11.68 -6.23 14.36
C ASP A 239 -10.15 -6.08 14.51
N ARG A 240 -9.41 -6.22 13.41
CA ARG A 240 -7.95 -6.08 13.39
C ARG A 240 -7.57 -4.63 13.18
N ASP A 241 -6.48 -4.21 13.81
CA ASP A 241 -5.83 -2.94 13.49
C ASP A 241 -5.00 -3.06 12.20
N ALA A 242 -5.69 -3.20 11.07
CA ALA A 242 -5.11 -3.39 9.76
C ALA A 242 -5.74 -2.44 8.72
N PRO A 243 -5.40 -1.13 8.74
CA PRO A 243 -5.90 -0.19 7.74
C PRO A 243 -5.70 -0.62 6.28
N ALA A 244 -4.61 -1.33 5.97
CA ALA A 244 -4.38 -1.94 4.66
C ALA A 244 -5.45 -2.98 4.29
N ALA A 245 -5.84 -3.85 5.22
CA ALA A 245 -6.90 -4.84 5.01
C ALA A 245 -8.26 -4.18 4.79
N HIS A 246 -8.56 -3.10 5.52
CA HIS A 246 -9.80 -2.34 5.32
C HIS A 246 -9.85 -1.62 3.96
N ALA A 247 -8.71 -1.14 3.46
CA ALA A 247 -8.61 -0.61 2.09
C ALA A 247 -8.75 -1.71 1.03
N ALA A 248 -8.16 -2.88 1.27
CA ALA A 248 -8.30 -4.05 0.42
C ALA A 248 -9.74 -4.56 0.36
N MET A 249 -10.46 -4.58 1.49
CA MET A 249 -11.87 -4.97 1.55
C MET A 249 -12.74 -4.08 0.65
N ALA A 250 -12.57 -2.76 0.75
CA ALA A 250 -13.28 -1.81 -0.12
C ALA A 250 -12.93 -2.01 -1.61
N LEU A 251 -11.70 -2.43 -1.91
CA LEU A 251 -11.31 -2.77 -3.28
C LEU A 251 -11.97 -4.08 -3.75
N CYS A 252 -12.08 -5.09 -2.88
CA CYS A 252 -12.77 -6.35 -3.21
C CYS A 252 -14.24 -6.11 -3.54
N GLU A 253 -14.95 -5.30 -2.74
CA GLU A 253 -16.35 -4.92 -2.99
C GLU A 253 -16.50 -4.21 -4.34
N ALA A 254 -15.56 -3.32 -4.69
CA ALA A 254 -15.57 -2.63 -5.97
C ALA A 254 -15.36 -3.57 -7.16
N VAL A 255 -14.42 -4.52 -7.03
CA VAL A 255 -14.13 -5.53 -8.04
C VAL A 255 -15.32 -6.49 -8.22
N LEU A 256 -15.98 -6.89 -7.14
CA LEU A 256 -17.17 -7.74 -7.23
C LEU A 256 -18.32 -7.02 -7.94
N ALA A 257 -18.61 -5.77 -7.58
CA ALA A 257 -19.63 -4.97 -8.26
C ALA A 257 -19.34 -4.85 -9.77
N GLU A 258 -18.06 -4.68 -10.13
CA GLU A 258 -17.64 -4.70 -11.53
C GLU A 258 -17.87 -6.07 -12.20
N GLY A 259 -17.52 -7.16 -11.53
CA GLY A 259 -17.78 -8.53 -12.00
C GLY A 259 -19.27 -8.81 -12.24
N ASN A 260 -20.14 -8.24 -11.40
CA ASN A 260 -21.59 -8.27 -11.53
C ASN A 260 -22.13 -7.30 -12.60
N LYS A 261 -21.26 -6.57 -13.29
CA LYS A 261 -21.59 -5.56 -14.32
C LYS A 261 -22.41 -4.37 -13.78
N GLU A 262 -22.31 -4.10 -12.49
CA GLU A 262 -22.93 -2.95 -11.82
C GLU A 262 -21.99 -1.74 -11.91
N LEU A 263 -21.76 -1.23 -13.12
CA LEU A 263 -20.64 -0.33 -13.43
C LEU A 263 -20.66 1.00 -12.66
N GLU A 264 -21.83 1.58 -12.41
CA GLU A 264 -21.98 2.81 -11.62
C GLU A 264 -21.64 2.58 -10.14
N LEU A 265 -22.08 1.43 -9.59
CA LEU A 265 -21.75 1.02 -8.22
C LEU A 265 -20.26 0.70 -8.10
N ALA A 266 -19.70 0.00 -9.09
CA ALA A 266 -18.28 -0.30 -9.17
C ALA A 266 -17.45 0.98 -9.19
N ALA A 267 -17.78 1.94 -10.06
CA ALA A 267 -17.08 3.22 -10.13
C ALA A 267 -17.10 3.99 -8.79
N SER A 268 -18.27 4.05 -8.14
CA SER A 268 -18.40 4.69 -6.82
C SER A 268 -17.60 3.95 -5.73
N SER A 269 -17.58 2.62 -5.79
CA SER A 269 -16.85 1.77 -4.84
C SER A 269 -15.33 1.85 -5.04
N PHE A 270 -14.83 1.85 -6.28
CA PHE A 270 -13.43 2.11 -6.59
C PHE A 270 -12.98 3.49 -6.11
N TYR A 271 -13.84 4.51 -6.23
CA TYR A 271 -13.53 5.84 -5.70
C TYR A 271 -13.40 5.84 -4.17
N ARG A 272 -14.26 5.11 -3.44
CA ARG A 272 -14.14 4.92 -1.98
C ARG A 272 -12.85 4.18 -1.61
N ALA A 273 -12.52 3.10 -2.33
CA ALA A 273 -11.27 2.37 -2.13
C ALA A 273 -10.05 3.27 -2.36
N ARG A 274 -10.06 4.09 -3.41
CA ARG A 274 -9.02 5.09 -3.69
C ARG A 274 -8.81 6.02 -2.49
N LEU A 275 -9.87 6.58 -1.91
CA LEU A 275 -9.73 7.50 -0.77
C LEU A 275 -9.03 6.84 0.42
N ARG A 276 -9.30 5.56 0.68
CA ARG A 276 -8.58 4.78 1.70
C ARG A 276 -7.10 4.66 1.36
N PHE A 277 -6.74 4.30 0.13
CA PHE A 277 -5.33 4.23 -0.28
C PHE A 277 -4.60 5.58 -0.17
N VAL A 278 -5.27 6.69 -0.51
CA VAL A 278 -4.71 8.04 -0.32
C VAL A 278 -4.42 8.32 1.17
N GLN A 279 -5.34 7.97 2.07
CA GLN A 279 -5.13 8.15 3.51
C GLN A 279 -3.93 7.34 4.03
N LEU A 280 -3.69 6.16 3.47
CA LEU A 280 -2.54 5.31 3.78
C LEU A 280 -1.24 5.77 3.10
N SER A 281 -1.29 6.77 2.21
CA SER A 281 -0.16 7.13 1.34
C SER A 281 0.28 5.98 0.41
N ARG A 282 -0.65 5.08 0.02
CA ARG A 282 -0.45 4.03 -0.98
C ARG A 282 -0.73 4.56 -2.37
N THR A 283 0.22 5.36 -2.87
CA THR A 283 0.04 6.20 -4.05
C THR A 283 -0.23 5.37 -5.32
N TYR A 284 0.48 4.25 -5.49
CA TYR A 284 0.31 3.39 -6.65
C TYR A 284 -1.07 2.74 -6.70
N GLU A 285 -1.55 2.21 -5.57
CA GLU A 285 -2.87 1.60 -5.42
C GLU A 285 -3.99 2.63 -5.60
N ALA A 286 -3.79 3.85 -5.12
CA ALA A 286 -4.74 4.95 -5.33
C ALA A 286 -4.90 5.28 -6.82
N TRP A 287 -3.82 5.29 -7.61
CA TRP A 287 -3.91 5.50 -9.06
C TRP A 287 -4.57 4.32 -9.78
N ARG A 288 -4.28 3.09 -9.37
CA ARG A 288 -4.96 1.90 -9.92
C ARG A 288 -6.47 1.90 -9.65
N ALA A 289 -6.87 2.32 -8.45
CA ALA A 289 -8.28 2.47 -8.13
C ALA A 289 -8.92 3.58 -8.98
N LEU A 290 -8.23 4.72 -9.20
CA LEU A 290 -8.73 5.80 -10.05
C LEU A 290 -8.87 5.38 -11.53
N GLU A 291 -7.89 4.64 -12.06
CA GLU A 291 -8.00 4.04 -13.40
C GLU A 291 -9.27 3.18 -13.50
N SER A 292 -9.55 2.37 -12.48
CA SER A 292 -10.75 1.52 -12.45
C SER A 292 -12.04 2.33 -12.39
N VAL A 293 -12.09 3.44 -11.64
CA VAL A 293 -13.23 4.39 -11.70
C VAL A 293 -13.49 4.86 -13.14
N GLY A 294 -12.44 5.35 -13.81
CA GLY A 294 -12.55 5.85 -15.18
C GLY A 294 -12.94 4.75 -16.16
N ARG A 295 -12.38 3.55 -16.01
CA ARG A 295 -12.71 2.37 -16.83
C ARG A 295 -14.18 1.95 -16.67
N CYS A 296 -14.70 1.81 -15.45
CA CYS A 296 -16.11 1.46 -15.24
C CYS A 296 -17.05 2.51 -15.87
N ARG A 297 -16.71 3.79 -15.73
CA ARG A 297 -17.46 4.90 -16.35
C ARG A 297 -17.49 4.81 -17.87
N LEU A 298 -16.32 4.64 -18.49
CA LEU A 298 -16.20 4.48 -19.94
C LEU A 298 -16.99 3.27 -20.45
N LEU A 299 -16.98 2.15 -19.72
CA LEU A 299 -17.76 0.96 -20.03
C LEU A 299 -19.28 1.19 -19.88
N ALA A 300 -19.69 2.05 -18.95
CA ALA A 300 -21.08 2.46 -18.75
C ALA A 300 -21.57 3.51 -19.76
N GLY A 301 -20.71 3.95 -20.70
CA GLY A 301 -21.05 4.98 -21.69
C GLY A 301 -21.08 6.40 -21.13
N VAL A 302 -20.54 6.63 -19.92
CA VAL A 302 -20.36 7.96 -19.34
C VAL A 302 -18.89 8.40 -19.45
N ASP A 303 -18.63 9.70 -19.38
CA ASP A 303 -17.25 10.20 -19.45
C ASP A 303 -16.44 9.77 -18.20
N GLY A 304 -15.45 8.91 -18.41
CA GLY A 304 -14.43 8.52 -17.44
C GLY A 304 -13.01 8.88 -17.87
N SER A 305 -12.87 9.65 -18.96
CA SER A 305 -11.57 9.93 -19.57
C SER A 305 -10.66 10.78 -18.67
N GLY A 306 -11.24 11.68 -17.86
CA GLY A 306 -10.50 12.50 -16.90
C GLY A 306 -9.83 11.69 -15.79
N GLU A 307 -10.52 10.68 -15.25
CA GLU A 307 -9.96 9.77 -14.25
C GLU A 307 -8.82 8.93 -14.84
N VAL A 308 -9.00 8.36 -16.03
CA VAL A 308 -7.96 7.55 -16.70
C VAL A 308 -6.74 8.41 -17.05
N ALA A 309 -6.94 9.63 -17.56
CA ALA A 309 -5.84 10.56 -17.86
C ALA A 309 -5.07 10.99 -16.59
N SER A 310 -5.76 11.10 -15.46
CA SER A 310 -5.13 11.42 -14.18
C SER A 310 -4.32 10.25 -13.63
N ALA A 311 -4.88 9.04 -13.70
CA ALA A 311 -4.16 7.82 -13.34
C ALA A 311 -2.92 7.64 -14.23
N LEU A 312 -3.05 7.88 -15.54
CA LEU A 312 -1.92 7.91 -16.48
C LEU A 312 -0.81 8.87 -16.02
N ALA A 313 -1.15 10.11 -15.71
CA ALA A 313 -0.17 11.09 -15.24
C ALA A 313 0.50 10.65 -13.92
N GLY A 314 -0.27 10.04 -13.01
CA GLY A 314 0.24 9.47 -11.76
C GLY A 314 1.22 8.31 -12.00
N PHE A 315 0.89 7.39 -12.90
CA PHE A 315 1.75 6.28 -13.28
C PHE A 315 3.03 6.75 -13.97
N GLU A 316 2.96 7.75 -14.86
CA GLU A 316 4.13 8.35 -15.49
C GLU A 316 5.06 9.01 -14.48
N GLN A 317 4.52 9.67 -13.45
CA GLN A 317 5.32 10.26 -12.37
C GLN A 317 6.02 9.21 -11.50
N LEU A 318 5.36 8.07 -11.24
CA LEU A 318 5.96 6.95 -10.52
C LEU A 318 6.95 6.15 -11.38
N GLY A 319 6.81 6.20 -12.71
CA GLY A 319 7.51 5.33 -13.64
C GLY A 319 6.82 3.96 -13.82
N ALA A 320 5.56 3.80 -13.41
CA ALA A 320 4.77 2.58 -13.61
C ALA A 320 4.31 2.44 -15.07
N GLU A 321 5.25 2.25 -15.99
CA GLU A 321 5.00 2.34 -17.43
C GLU A 321 4.10 1.21 -17.96
N PHE A 322 4.06 0.05 -17.30
CA PHE A 322 3.11 -1.02 -17.65
C PHE A 322 1.65 -0.55 -17.48
N ASP A 323 1.34 0.10 -16.36
CA ASP A 323 0.02 0.64 -16.08
C ASP A 323 -0.27 1.90 -16.92
N ALA A 324 0.74 2.75 -17.13
CA ALA A 324 0.61 3.91 -18.02
C ALA A 324 0.25 3.49 -19.46
N ALA A 325 0.89 2.45 -19.99
CA ALA A 325 0.56 1.90 -21.31
C ALA A 325 -0.89 1.41 -21.38
N ARG A 326 -1.37 0.75 -20.33
CA ARG A 326 -2.77 0.30 -20.21
C ARG A 326 -3.75 1.49 -20.24
N CYS A 327 -3.50 2.56 -19.46
CA CYS A 327 -4.32 3.76 -19.50
C CYS A 327 -4.35 4.42 -20.90
N ARG A 328 -3.20 4.51 -21.59
CA ARG A 328 -3.15 5.05 -22.96
C ARG A 328 -3.94 4.20 -23.95
N SER A 329 -3.89 2.87 -23.80
CA SER A 329 -4.69 1.94 -24.60
C SER A 329 -6.18 2.16 -24.37
N LEU A 330 -6.60 2.23 -23.10
CA LEU A 330 -8.00 2.45 -22.72
C LEU A 330 -8.55 3.78 -23.27
N LEU A 331 -7.80 4.88 -23.15
CA LEU A 331 -8.21 6.18 -23.72
C LEU A 331 -8.41 6.09 -25.24
N ARG A 332 -7.47 5.47 -25.96
CA ARG A 332 -7.56 5.30 -27.42
C ARG A 332 -8.74 4.43 -27.85
N GLN A 333 -9.04 3.36 -27.11
CA GLN A 333 -10.19 2.49 -27.36
C GLN A 333 -11.52 3.26 -27.28
N HIS A 334 -11.58 4.30 -26.46
CA HIS A 334 -12.75 5.17 -26.32
C HIS A 334 -12.63 6.49 -27.10
N GLY A 335 -11.74 6.56 -28.11
CA GLY A 335 -11.62 7.72 -29.01
C GLY A 335 -11.02 8.98 -28.37
N VAL A 336 -10.42 8.86 -27.19
CA VAL A 336 -9.76 9.97 -26.50
C VAL A 336 -8.26 9.92 -26.77
N GLU A 337 -7.72 10.96 -27.39
CA GLU A 337 -6.28 11.07 -27.60
C GLU A 337 -5.56 11.21 -26.24
N PRO A 338 -4.63 10.30 -25.90
CA PRO A 338 -3.90 10.40 -24.64
C PRO A 338 -3.11 11.71 -24.56
N PRO A 339 -3.01 12.33 -23.37
CA PRO A 339 -2.19 13.52 -23.22
C PRO A 339 -0.73 13.21 -23.63
N ARG A 340 -0.16 14.05 -24.52
CA ARG A 340 1.23 13.90 -24.96
C ARG A 340 2.18 14.05 -23.77
N ARG A 341 3.11 13.10 -23.61
CA ARG A 341 4.20 13.16 -22.62
C ARG A 341 4.86 14.53 -22.63
N GLY A 342 4.93 15.18 -21.47
CA GLY A 342 5.68 16.43 -21.27
C GLY A 342 4.90 17.74 -21.43
N ARG A 343 3.62 17.74 -21.83
CA ARG A 343 2.82 18.99 -21.79
C ARG A 343 2.13 19.12 -20.44
N LYS A 344 2.76 19.82 -19.48
CA LYS A 344 2.09 20.32 -18.26
C LYS A 344 0.91 21.21 -18.69
N ARG A 345 -0.29 20.64 -18.86
CA ARG A 345 -1.54 21.39 -18.90
C ARG A 345 -2.10 21.46 -17.48
N GLY A 346 -2.53 22.65 -17.08
CA GLY A 346 -3.06 22.90 -15.73
C GLY A 346 -4.19 21.94 -15.38
N TYR A 347 -4.35 21.68 -14.08
CA TYR A 347 -5.17 20.63 -13.47
C TYR A 347 -6.68 20.61 -13.79
N GLY A 348 -7.17 21.36 -14.80
CA GLY A 348 -8.58 21.35 -15.20
C GLY A 348 -9.52 21.58 -14.01
N GLN A 349 -10.50 20.68 -13.86
CA GLN A 349 -11.40 20.62 -12.69
C GLN A 349 -10.86 19.80 -11.51
N LEU A 350 -9.68 19.18 -11.64
CA LEU A 350 -9.05 18.41 -10.58
C LEU A 350 -8.22 19.33 -9.68
N LEU A 351 -8.10 18.95 -8.41
CA LEU A 351 -7.20 19.64 -7.49
C LEU A 351 -5.75 19.42 -7.95
N SER A 352 -5.02 20.53 -8.06
CA SER A 352 -3.56 20.49 -8.10
C SER A 352 -3.01 19.92 -6.79
N PRO A 353 -1.77 19.38 -6.76
CA PRO A 353 -1.11 18.94 -5.54
C PRO A 353 -1.14 20.00 -4.43
N ARG A 354 -1.05 21.28 -4.80
CA ARG A 354 -1.12 22.39 -3.85
C ARG A 354 -2.53 22.62 -3.34
N GLU A 355 -3.54 22.55 -4.20
CA GLU A 355 -4.95 22.65 -3.80
C GLU A 355 -5.37 21.44 -2.95
N ASP A 356 -4.89 20.24 -3.26
CA ASP A 356 -5.12 19.00 -2.51
C ASP A 356 -4.50 19.08 -1.11
N GLU A 357 -3.25 19.53 -1.02
CA GLU A 357 -2.57 19.76 0.25
C GLU A 357 -3.30 20.79 1.14
N VAL A 358 -3.81 21.87 0.53
CA VAL A 358 -4.60 22.89 1.20
C VAL A 358 -5.96 22.34 1.68
N ILE A 359 -6.66 21.58 0.85
CA ILE A 359 -7.95 20.95 1.23
C ILE A 359 -7.76 19.90 2.32
N ARG A 360 -6.69 19.11 2.28
CA ARG A 360 -6.35 18.14 3.32
C ARG A 360 -6.20 18.82 4.69
N LEU A 361 -5.49 19.94 4.75
CA LEU A 361 -5.31 20.68 5.99
C LEU A 361 -6.59 21.42 6.40
N ALA A 362 -7.36 21.95 5.44
CA ALA A 362 -8.64 22.60 5.71
C ALA A 362 -9.70 21.64 6.25
N SER A 363 -9.74 20.41 5.73
CA SER A 363 -10.65 19.34 6.17
C SER A 363 -10.26 18.81 7.56
N ALA A 364 -8.99 18.97 7.95
CA ALA A 364 -8.51 18.70 9.31
C ALA A 364 -8.78 19.85 10.30
N GLY A 365 -9.62 20.83 9.94
CA GLY A 365 -10.05 21.92 10.82
C GLY A 365 -9.09 23.11 10.91
N LYS A 366 -7.93 23.09 10.24
CA LYS A 366 -6.98 24.21 10.27
C LYS A 366 -7.57 25.46 9.62
N THR A 367 -7.19 26.64 10.07
CA THR A 367 -7.50 27.96 9.49
C THR A 367 -6.56 28.32 8.33
N ASN A 368 -6.91 29.32 7.52
CA ASN A 368 -6.03 29.75 6.41
C ASN A 368 -4.67 30.25 6.91
N THR A 369 -4.61 30.88 8.07
CA THR A 369 -3.37 31.35 8.70
C THR A 369 -2.48 30.18 9.15
N GLU A 370 -3.07 29.14 9.73
CA GLU A 370 -2.31 27.94 10.13
C GLU A 370 -1.83 27.12 8.93
N ILE A 371 -2.63 27.05 7.87
CA ILE A 371 -2.23 26.42 6.60
C ILE A 371 -1.11 27.23 5.96
N ALA A 372 -1.22 28.56 5.94
CA ALA A 372 -0.20 29.47 5.44
C ALA A 372 1.13 29.27 6.15
N ALA A 373 1.12 29.18 7.49
CA ALA A 373 2.30 28.87 8.29
C ALA A 373 2.86 27.47 7.98
N ALA A 374 2.01 26.45 7.91
CA ALA A 374 2.43 25.07 7.63
C ALA A 374 3.03 24.88 6.22
N LEU A 375 2.63 25.73 5.27
CA LEU A 375 3.02 25.63 3.87
C LEU A 375 3.98 26.74 3.41
N PHE A 376 4.41 27.61 4.33
CA PHE A 376 5.27 28.78 4.07
C PHE A 376 4.73 29.69 2.96
N LEU A 377 3.44 30.06 3.03
CA LEU A 377 2.76 30.93 2.07
C LEU A 377 2.00 32.07 2.76
N SER A 378 1.57 33.07 1.99
CA SER A 378 0.68 34.10 2.53
C SER A 378 -0.75 33.56 2.75
N PRO A 379 -1.49 34.04 3.78
CA PRO A 379 -2.90 33.69 3.97
C PRO A 379 -3.77 33.96 2.73
N ARG A 380 -3.49 35.04 2.00
CA ARG A 380 -4.17 35.41 0.74
C ARG A 380 -3.95 34.36 -0.36
N THR A 381 -2.75 33.77 -0.44
CA THR A 381 -2.46 32.69 -1.39
C THR A 381 -3.26 31.43 -1.02
N ILE A 382 -3.38 31.12 0.26
CA ILE A 382 -4.18 29.99 0.74
C ILE A 382 -5.67 30.21 0.46
N GLU A 383 -6.21 31.41 0.67
CA GLU A 383 -7.59 31.74 0.32
C GLU A 383 -7.89 31.46 -1.15
N GLN A 384 -6.99 31.85 -2.05
CA GLN A 384 -7.14 31.58 -3.48
C GLN A 384 -7.12 30.08 -3.80
N HIS A 385 -6.24 29.31 -3.16
CA HIS A 385 -6.20 27.85 -3.30
C HIS A 385 -7.47 27.18 -2.76
N VAL A 386 -7.97 27.59 -1.59
CA VAL A 386 -9.22 27.09 -1.02
C VAL A 386 -10.40 27.42 -1.93
N ALA A 387 -10.52 28.65 -2.42
CA ALA A 387 -11.62 29.06 -3.28
C ALA A 387 -11.63 28.28 -4.61
N ARG A 388 -10.45 28.12 -5.24
CA ARG A 388 -10.32 27.30 -6.45
C ARG A 388 -10.63 25.84 -6.19
N ALA A 389 -10.18 25.31 -5.06
CA ALA A 389 -10.43 23.93 -4.68
C ALA A 389 -11.90 23.66 -4.35
N LEU A 390 -12.57 24.52 -3.59
CA LEU A 390 -14.01 24.42 -3.30
C LEU A 390 -14.84 24.45 -4.59
N ARG A 391 -14.51 25.37 -5.51
CA ARG A 391 -15.15 25.44 -6.83
C ARG A 391 -14.98 24.16 -7.64
N LYS A 392 -13.77 23.60 -7.65
CA LYS A 392 -13.45 22.32 -8.31
C LYS A 392 -14.16 21.13 -7.67
N LEU A 393 -14.42 21.20 -6.37
CA LEU A 393 -15.14 20.18 -5.60
C LEU A 393 -16.67 20.36 -5.61
N GLY A 394 -17.19 21.42 -6.24
CA GLY A 394 -18.62 21.74 -6.23
C GLY A 394 -19.17 22.17 -4.87
N LEU A 395 -18.30 22.56 -3.93
CA LEU A 395 -18.67 22.95 -2.56
C LEU A 395 -18.86 24.46 -2.46
N ARG A 396 -19.88 24.90 -1.71
CA ARG A 396 -20.21 26.34 -1.58
C ARG A 396 -19.47 26.98 -0.42
N SER A 397 -19.06 26.19 0.57
CA SER A 397 -18.41 26.70 1.77
C SER A 397 -17.39 25.73 2.37
N ARG A 398 -16.41 26.28 3.09
CA ARG A 398 -15.44 25.50 3.87
C ARG A 398 -16.10 24.61 4.92
N ARG A 399 -17.27 25.01 5.45
CA ARG A 399 -18.01 24.21 6.45
C ARG A 399 -18.44 22.85 5.89
N GLU A 400 -18.72 22.77 4.59
CA GLU A 400 -19.06 21.50 3.92
C GLU A 400 -17.87 20.51 3.87
N LEU A 401 -16.62 20.98 4.02
CA LEU A 401 -15.45 20.11 4.18
C LEU A 401 -15.43 19.40 5.54
N LEU A 402 -16.00 20.03 6.58
CA LEU A 402 -16.02 19.51 7.95
C LEU A 402 -17.23 18.59 8.20
N GLY A 403 -18.30 18.75 7.42
CA GLY A 403 -19.56 17.98 7.53
C GLY A 403 -19.52 16.53 7.04
N ARG A 404 -18.35 15.98 6.68
CA ARG A 404 -18.16 14.58 6.24
C ARG A 404 -17.37 13.70 7.23
N SER A 405 -17.20 14.17 8.47
CA SER A 405 -16.46 13.43 9.52
C SER A 405 -17.29 13.06 10.75
N ASN A 406 -18.63 13.11 10.67
CA ASN A 406 -19.52 12.66 11.76
C ASN A 406 -20.79 12.00 11.20
N THR A 407 -20.61 10.81 10.65
CA THR A 407 -21.55 9.68 10.45
C THR A 407 -20.72 8.58 9.82
#